data_AF-A0A446B555-F1
#
_entry.id   AF-A0A446B555-F1
#
_cell.length_a   1.000
_cell.length_b   1.000
_cell.length_c   1.000
_cell.angle_alpha   90.00
_cell.angle_beta   90.00
_cell.angle_gamma   90.00
#
_symmetry.space_group_name_H-M   'P 1'
#
loop_
_entity.id
_entity.type
_entity.pdbx_description
1 polymer ?
#
loop_
_entity_poly.entity_id
_entity_poly.type
_entity_poly.pdbx_seq_one_letter_code
_entity_poly.pdbx_strand_id
1 'polypeptide(L)' 'MAGSLNWAVFVSFDDGVKWVLRSPRRSFLSDEYASRILLSEVATLRYIKAHSQVPVPEVFAYRI' A
#
# COMPACT_ATOMS: atom_id res chain seq x y z
N MET A 1 -7.17 10.89 2.41
CA MET A 1 -8.33 9.99 2.67
C MET A 1 -7.89 8.89 3.62
N ALA A 2 -8.73 8.45 4.57
CA ALA A 2 -8.34 7.46 5.58
C ALA A 2 -9.24 6.22 5.56
N GLY A 3 -8.63 5.04 5.62
CA GLY A 3 -9.31 3.77 5.87
C GLY A 3 -9.15 3.31 7.32
N SER A 4 -9.48 2.05 7.59
CA SER A 4 -9.37 1.44 8.92
C SER A 4 -7.92 1.47 9.43
N LEU A 5 -7.00 0.84 8.69
CA LEU A 5 -5.61 0.63 9.13
C LEU A 5 -4.61 1.61 8.53
N ASN A 6 -4.91 2.15 7.35
CA ASN A 6 -4.00 3.01 6.59
C ASN A 6 -4.63 4.36 6.27
N TRP A 7 -3.80 5.40 6.22
CA TRP A 7 -4.13 6.64 5.53
C TRP A 7 -3.48 6.63 4.14
N ALA A 8 -4.08 7.36 3.21
CA ALA A 8 -3.58 7.47 1.85
C ALA A 8 -3.60 8.92 1.36
N VAL A 9 -2.55 9.29 0.63
CA VAL A 9 -2.42 10.55 -0.09
C VAL A 9 -2.03 10.30 -1.53
N PHE A 10 -2.50 11.16 -2.42
CA PHE A 10 -2.10 11.17 -3.81
C PHE A 10 -0.97 12.18 -4.00
N VAL A 11 0.14 11.74 -4.56
CA VAL A 11 1.28 12.59 -4.94
C VAL A 11 1.23 12.74 -6.45
N SER A 12 1.10 13.96 -6.94
CA SER A 12 1.15 14.26 -8.38
C SER A 12 2.52 14.85 -8.70
N PHE A 13 3.16 14.33 -9.74
CA PHE A 13 4.44 14.80 -10.24
C PHE A 13 4.23 15.68 -11.48
N ASP A 14 5.22 16.51 -11.81
CA ASP A 14 5.14 17.48 -12.92
C ASP A 14 5.04 16.81 -14.30
N ASP A 15 5.46 15.54 -14.41
CA ASP A 15 5.32 14.71 -15.60
C ASP A 15 3.90 14.12 -15.77
N GLY A 16 2.98 14.46 -14.87
CA GLY A 16 1.58 14.01 -14.87
C GLY A 16 1.37 12.64 -14.22
N VAL A 17 2.42 11.96 -13.78
CA VAL A 17 2.30 10.70 -13.04
C VAL A 17 1.68 10.97 -11.65
N LYS A 18 0.78 10.08 -11.22
CA LYS A 18 0.16 10.15 -9.89
C LYS A 18 0.47 8.88 -9.10
N TRP A 19 1.07 9.05 -7.94
CA TRP A 19 1.33 7.95 -7.00
C TRP A 19 0.35 8.00 -5.84
N VAL A 20 0.10 6.83 -5.26
CA VAL A 20 -0.61 6.70 -4.00
C VAL A 20 0.39 6.28 -2.94
N LEU A 21 0.62 7.15 -1.97
CA LEU A 21 1.34 6.78 -0.76
C LEU A 21 0.33 6.27 0.27
N ARG A 22 0.58 5.08 0.79
CA ARG A 22 -0.17 4.48 1.90
C ARG A 22 0.76 4.32 3.08
N SER A 23 0.29 4.69 4.26
CA SER A 23 1.02 4.50 5.51
C SER A 23 0.07 4.02 6.61
N PRO A 24 0.55 3.18 7.53
CA PRO A 24 -0.20 2.84 8.73
C PRO A 24 -0.64 4.11 9.45
N ARG A 25 -1.87 4.10 9.95
CA ARG A 25 -2.29 5.09 10.93
C ARG A 25 -1.58 4.78 12.23
N ARG A 26 -1.34 5.82 13.05
CA ARG A 26 -1.04 5.60 14.47
C ARG A 26 -2.20 4.78 15.03
N SER A 27 -1.94 3.50 15.27
CA SER A 27 -2.91 2.51 15.67
C SER A 27 -2.45 1.89 16.97
N PHE A 28 -3.34 1.14 17.63
CA PHE A 28 -3.00 0.38 18.83
C PHE A 28 -2.11 -0.84 18.54
N LEU A 29 -1.71 -1.04 17.27
CA LEU A 29 -0.91 -2.16 16.83
C LEU A 29 0.57 -1.86 17.05
N SER A 30 1.34 -2.89 17.42
CA SER A 30 2.79 -2.79 17.46
C SER A 30 3.37 -2.59 16.06
N ASP A 31 4.54 -1.97 15.98
CA ASP A 31 5.26 -1.77 14.72
C ASP A 31 5.49 -3.11 13.99
N GLU A 32 5.82 -4.18 14.73
CA GLU A 32 5.97 -5.53 14.18
C GLU A 32 4.69 -6.01 13.47
N TYR A 33 3.53 -5.82 14.10
CA TYR A 33 2.26 -6.26 13.52
C TYR A 33 1.86 -5.38 12.32
N ALA A 34 2.10 -4.08 12.38
CA ALA A 34 1.90 -3.17 11.25
C ALA A 34 2.77 -3.57 10.05
N SER A 35 4.04 -3.93 10.30
CA SER A 35 4.98 -4.43 9.30
C SER A 35 4.52 -5.74 8.66
N ARG A 36 3.99 -6.68 9.45
CA ARG A 36 3.41 -7.93 8.93
C ARG A 36 2.19 -7.68 8.05
N ILE A 37 1.31 -6.75 8.43
CA ILE A 37 0.16 -6.36 7.59
C ILE A 37 0.66 -5.78 6.27
N LEU A 38 1.62 -4.85 6.31
CA LEU A 38 2.18 -4.25 5.10
C LEU A 38 2.76 -5.31 4.14
N LEU A 39 3.55 -6.24 4.68
CA LEU A 39 4.09 -7.36 3.91
C LEU A 39 2.99 -8.22 3.28
N SER A 40 1.93 -8.49 4.03
CA SER A 40 0.77 -9.24 3.54
C SER A 40 0.05 -8.49 2.42
N GLU A 41 -0.19 -7.18 2.56
CA GLU A 41 -0.82 -6.35 1.51
C GLU A 41 0.00 -6.41 0.21
N VAL A 42 1.32 -6.23 0.29
CA VAL A 42 2.22 -6.29 -0.88
C VAL A 42 2.20 -7.68 -1.54
N ALA A 43 2.27 -8.74 -0.74
CA ALA A 43 2.25 -10.11 -1.24
C ALA A 43 0.92 -10.41 -1.96
N THR A 44 -0.22 -10.00 -1.38
CA THR A 44 -1.53 -10.16 -2.00
C THR A 44 -1.64 -9.42 -3.33
N LEU A 45 -1.19 -8.16 -3.41
CA LEU A 45 -1.21 -7.40 -4.67
C LEU A 45 -0.39 -8.09 -5.76
N ARG A 46 0.83 -8.53 -5.42
CA ARG A 46 1.70 -9.27 -6.36
C ARG A 46 1.08 -10.59 -6.80
N TYR A 47 0.46 -11.32 -5.87
CA TYR A 47 -0.21 -12.58 -6.18
C TYR A 47 -1.38 -12.39 -7.15
N ILE A 48 -2.28 -11.43 -6.88
CA ILE A 48 -3.43 -11.12 -7.74
C ILE A 48 -2.96 -10.70 -9.13
N LYS A 49 -1.94 -9.84 -9.21
CA LYS A 49 -1.35 -9.40 -10.49
C LYS A 49 -0.81 -10.57 -11.32
N ALA A 50 -0.20 -11.56 -10.67
CA ALA A 50 0.42 -12.70 -11.34
C ALA A 50 -0.58 -13.80 -11.73
N HIS A 51 -1.70 -13.94 -11.02
CA HIS A 51 -2.60 -15.10 -11.15
C HIS A 51 -4.03 -14.75 -11.59
N SER A 52 -4.31 -13.48 -11.89
CA SER A 52 -5.64 -13.06 -12.34
C SER A 52 -5.57 -11.92 -13.34
N GLN A 53 -6.68 -11.64 -14.02
CA GLN A 53 -6.85 -10.46 -14.86
C GLN A 53 -7.42 -9.26 -14.09
N VAL A 54 -7.60 -9.38 -12.77
CA VAL A 54 -8.12 -8.28 -11.95
C VAL A 54 -7.06 -7.18 -11.91
N PRO A 55 -7.39 -5.94 -12.33
CA PRO A 55 -6.44 -4.85 -12.28
C PRO A 55 -6.15 -4.50 -10.81
N VAL A 56 -4.87 -4.43 -10.47
CA VAL A 56 -4.39 -4.01 -9.16
C VAL A 56 -3.32 -2.92 -9.29
N PRO A 57 -3.14 -2.06 -8.28
CA PRO A 57 -2.07 -1.07 -8.29
C PRO A 57 -0.68 -1.70 -8.34
N GLU A 58 0.25 -1.04 -9.02
CA GLU A 58 1.67 -1.42 -8.99
C GLU A 58 2.32 -0.97 -7.68
N VAL A 59 3.05 -1.88 -7.04
CA VAL A 59 3.86 -1.55 -5.85
C VAL A 59 5.28 -1.22 -6.30
N PHE A 60 5.59 0.07 -6.39
CA PHE A 60 6.93 0.54 -6.75
C PHE A 60 7.93 0.46 -5.58
N ALA A 61 7.50 0.77 -4.35
CA ALA A 61 8.35 0.75 -3.17
C ALA A 61 7.53 0.54 -1.88
N TYR A 62 8.15 -0.05 -0.87
CA TYR A 62 7.65 -0.15 0.50
C TYR A 62 8.84 -0.27 1.46
N ARG A 63 8.66 0.08 2.74
CA ARG A 63 9.66 -0.06 3.81
C ARG A 63 9.02 -0.70 5.03
N ILE A 64 9.78 -1.58 5.67
CA ILE A 64 9.45 -2.29 6.91
C ILE A 64 10.11 -1.58 8.08
#